data_AF-A0A7V5DKR0-F1
#
_entry.id   AF-A0A7V5DKR0-F1
#
_cell.length_a   1.000
_cell.length_b   1.000
_cell.length_c   1.000
_cell.angle_alpha   90.00
_cell.angle_beta   90.00
_cell.angle_gamma   90.00
#
_symmetry.space_group_name_H-M   'P 1'
#
loop_
_entity.id
_entity.type
_entity.pdbx_description
1 polymer ?
#
loop_
_entity_poly.entity_id
_entity_poly.type
_entity_poly.pdbx_seq_one_letter_code
_entity_poly.pdbx_strand_id
1 'polypeptide(L)'
;MNTNLPQSGRVPAGRDALSHCAPLLFFQPLATWSNDVEIPGNAKLTELLHDATPTQVRWVLARIATHTDAEAARAIGVDKSTVSRWVNKGRLDQAVSVLMADSVAQARAILATSAADAAKALRESLSDKRLRVQAANSILDRVGIAPDSHIDITSAGERIVLTVNMSGDGGD
;
A
#
# COMPACT_ATOMS: atom_id res chain seq x y z
N MET A 1 -2.31 75.28 -23.00
CA MET A 1 -3.15 74.18 -22.47
C MET A 1 -2.23 73.03 -22.14
N ASN A 2 -2.04 72.74 -20.85
CA ASN A 2 -0.99 71.85 -20.36
C ASN A 2 -1.66 70.72 -19.55
N THR A 3 -1.47 69.47 -19.98
CA THR A 3 -2.05 68.27 -19.37
C THR A 3 -1.09 67.67 -18.35
N ASN A 4 -1.47 67.69 -17.07
CA ASN A 4 -0.78 66.97 -16.00
C ASN A 4 -1.75 65.98 -15.35
N LEU A 5 -1.43 64.68 -15.45
CA LEU A 5 -2.12 63.57 -14.77
C LEU A 5 -1.37 63.23 -13.47
N PRO A 6 -2.05 62.97 -12.34
CA PRO A 6 -1.40 62.58 -11.10
C PRO A 6 -1.02 61.09 -11.08
N GLN A 7 0.07 60.82 -10.36
CA GLN A 7 0.77 59.54 -10.26
C GLN A 7 0.02 58.49 -9.42
N SER A 8 0.04 57.24 -9.89
CA SER A 8 -0.42 56.06 -9.17
C SER A 8 0.56 55.69 -8.05
N GLY A 9 0.05 55.61 -6.82
CA GLY A 9 0.79 55.21 -5.63
C GLY A 9 1.28 53.76 -5.68
N ARG A 10 2.52 53.57 -5.22
CA ARG A 10 3.13 52.27 -4.91
C ARG A 10 2.47 51.66 -3.67
N VAL A 11 2.09 50.39 -3.76
CA VAL A 11 1.81 49.52 -2.60
C VAL A 11 3.15 48.94 -2.09
N PRO A 12 3.49 49.05 -0.81
CA PRO A 12 4.72 48.48 -0.27
C PRO A 12 4.63 46.97 -0.09
N ALA A 13 5.77 46.32 -0.32
CA ALA A 13 6.01 44.90 -0.19
C ALA A 13 5.78 44.40 1.25
N GLY A 14 4.79 43.52 1.41
CA GLY A 14 4.69 42.60 2.55
C GLY A 14 5.64 41.43 2.33
N ARG A 15 6.88 41.61 2.76
CA ARG A 15 7.84 40.54 3.06
C ARG A 15 7.42 39.88 4.38
N ASP A 16 7.81 38.62 4.53
CA ASP A 16 7.86 37.85 5.80
C ASP A 16 6.68 36.91 6.08
N ALA A 17 6.60 35.85 5.28
CA ALA A 17 6.16 34.53 5.75
C ALA A 17 6.90 33.45 4.95
N LEU A 18 8.22 33.39 5.10
CA LEU A 18 9.00 32.22 4.66
C LEU A 18 8.65 31.05 5.56
N SER A 19 7.56 30.38 5.16
CA SER A 19 7.38 28.95 5.13
C SER A 19 8.64 28.20 5.53
N HIS A 20 8.73 27.81 6.79
CA HIS A 20 9.64 26.78 7.25
C HIS A 20 9.18 25.46 6.64
N CYS A 21 9.55 25.24 5.38
CA CYS A 21 9.64 23.91 4.78
C CYS A 21 10.73 23.17 5.55
N ALA A 22 10.34 22.49 6.63
CA ALA A 22 11.17 21.47 7.23
C ALA A 22 11.50 20.44 6.12
N PRO A 23 12.79 20.17 5.84
CA PRO A 23 13.14 19.10 4.92
C PRO A 23 12.79 17.79 5.63
N LEU A 24 11.82 17.07 5.07
CA LEU A 24 11.50 15.68 5.41
C LEU A 24 12.69 14.79 5.00
N LEU A 25 13.81 14.92 5.70
CA LEU A 25 14.89 13.95 5.72
C LEU A 25 14.63 12.98 6.88
N PHE A 26 13.56 12.20 6.73
CA PHE A 26 13.36 10.98 7.51
C PHE A 26 13.36 9.79 6.55
N PHE A 27 14.41 9.71 5.74
CA PHE A 27 14.86 8.43 5.20
C PHE A 27 15.51 7.70 6.38
N GLN A 28 14.71 7.02 7.19
CA GLN A 28 15.28 6.12 8.18
C GLN A 28 16.11 5.08 7.43
N PRO A 29 17.36 4.81 7.87
CA PRO A 29 18.11 3.69 7.32
C PRO A 29 17.27 2.45 7.57
N LEU A 30 16.86 1.79 6.49
CA LEU A 30 16.20 0.50 6.51
C LEU A 30 16.95 -0.35 7.52
N ALA A 31 16.27 -0.66 8.63
CA ALA A 31 16.73 -1.63 9.60
C ALA A 31 17.31 -2.79 8.81
N THR A 32 18.55 -3.15 9.10
CA THR A 32 19.26 -4.27 8.49
C THR A 32 18.33 -5.48 8.61
N TRP A 33 17.60 -5.78 7.54
CA TRP A 33 16.74 -6.94 7.47
C TRP A 33 17.66 -8.13 7.73
N SER A 34 17.47 -8.79 8.87
CA SER A 34 18.27 -9.96 9.24
C SER A 34 18.11 -10.97 8.10
N ASN A 35 19.22 -11.31 7.46
CA ASN A 35 19.28 -12.24 6.33
C ASN A 35 19.01 -13.69 6.73
N ASP A 36 18.61 -13.95 7.98
CA ASP A 36 18.44 -15.30 8.54
C ASP A 36 17.01 -15.81 8.45
N VAL A 37 16.11 -15.11 7.74
CA VAL A 37 14.86 -15.73 7.30
C VAL A 37 15.24 -16.73 6.21
N GLU A 38 15.50 -17.97 6.60
CA GLU A 38 15.50 -19.11 5.68
C GLU A 38 14.13 -19.13 5.00
N ILE A 39 14.01 -18.49 3.82
CA ILE A 39 12.77 -18.48 3.07
C ILE A 39 12.52 -19.93 2.62
N PRO A 40 11.51 -20.63 3.16
CA PRO A 40 11.18 -21.99 2.76
C PRO A 40 10.57 -21.93 1.36
N GLY A 41 11.45 -21.93 0.36
CA GLY A 41 11.14 -21.60 -1.03
C GLY A 41 12.39 -21.48 -1.89
N ASN A 42 13.56 -21.24 -1.28
CA ASN A 42 14.84 -21.18 -1.98
C ASN A 42 15.23 -22.52 -2.63
N ALA A 43 14.96 -23.67 -2.00
CA ALA A 43 15.38 -24.98 -2.49
C ALA A 43 14.70 -25.34 -3.81
N LYS A 44 13.37 -25.18 -3.87
CA LYS A 44 12.59 -25.40 -5.09
C LYS A 44 12.97 -24.41 -6.19
N LEU A 45 13.19 -23.14 -5.85
CA LEU A 45 13.65 -22.15 -6.81
C LEU A 45 15.04 -22.49 -7.37
N THR A 46 15.96 -22.94 -6.51
CA THR A 46 17.31 -23.36 -6.87
C THR A 46 17.26 -24.56 -7.82
N GLU A 47 16.41 -25.54 -7.54
CA GLU A 47 16.17 -26.69 -8.43
C GLU A 47 15.60 -26.26 -9.79
N LEU A 48 14.62 -25.35 -9.80
CA LEU A 48 13.99 -24.86 -11.04
C LEU A 48 14.98 -24.08 -11.91
N LEU A 49 15.90 -23.32 -11.29
CA LEU A 49 16.86 -22.46 -11.97
C LEU A 49 18.25 -23.07 -12.14
N HIS A 50 18.49 -24.31 -11.71
CA HIS A 50 19.80 -24.97 -11.78
C HIS A 50 20.41 -24.96 -13.19
N ASP A 51 19.59 -25.24 -14.21
CA ASP A 51 20.02 -25.29 -15.62
C ASP A 51 19.71 -23.98 -16.38
N ALA A 52 19.28 -22.93 -15.68
CA ALA A 52 18.90 -21.68 -16.30
C ALA A 52 20.13 -20.85 -16.70
N THR A 53 20.17 -20.39 -17.94
CA THR A 53 21.22 -19.45 -18.38
C THR A 53 21.06 -18.08 -17.69
N PRO A 54 22.11 -17.26 -17.60
CA PRO A 54 22.01 -15.93 -17.00
C PRO A 54 20.93 -15.05 -17.65
N THR A 55 20.74 -15.15 -18.97
CA THR A 55 19.68 -14.44 -19.70
C THR A 55 18.29 -14.89 -19.27
N GLN A 56 18.09 -16.19 -19.00
CA GLN A 56 16.83 -16.74 -18.53
C GLN A 56 16.53 -16.32 -17.09
N VAL A 57 17.54 -16.29 -16.23
CA VAL A 57 17.39 -15.76 -14.85
C VAL A 57 17.01 -14.28 -14.88
N ARG A 58 17.67 -13.47 -15.71
CA ARG A 58 17.28 -12.06 -15.93
C ARG A 58 15.84 -11.92 -16.41
N TRP A 59 15.40 -12.81 -17.31
CA TRP A 59 14.01 -12.81 -17.78
C TRP A 59 13.02 -13.14 -16.66
N VAL A 60 13.29 -14.16 -15.83
CA VAL A 60 12.45 -14.53 -14.68
C VAL A 60 12.28 -13.34 -13.73
N LEU A 61 13.38 -12.65 -13.40
CA LEU A 61 13.34 -11.45 -12.55
C LEU A 61 12.54 -10.31 -13.19
N ALA A 62 12.74 -10.05 -14.49
CA ALA A 62 11.97 -9.04 -15.22
C ALA A 62 10.47 -9.39 -15.29
N ARG A 63 10.14 -10.69 -15.34
CA ARG A 63 8.76 -11.18 -15.42
C ARG A 63 7.98 -10.96 -14.14
N ILE A 64 8.63 -10.90 -12.98
CA ILE A 64 7.99 -10.56 -11.70
C ILE A 64 7.56 -9.09 -11.67
N ALA A 65 8.33 -8.21 -12.32
CA ALA A 65 8.06 -6.77 -12.36
C ALA A 65 7.09 -6.35 -13.49
N THR A 66 6.73 -7.26 -14.40
CA THR A 66 5.93 -6.95 -15.59
C THR A 66 4.73 -7.88 -15.70
N HIS A 67 3.70 -7.49 -16.46
CA HIS A 67 2.48 -8.29 -16.58
C HIS A 67 2.56 -9.32 -17.71
N THR A 68 3.42 -9.09 -18.71
CA THR A 68 3.48 -9.91 -19.92
C THR A 68 4.89 -10.38 -20.28
N ASP A 69 4.98 -11.55 -20.91
CA ASP A 69 6.25 -12.11 -21.41
C ASP A 69 6.94 -11.18 -22.42
N ALA A 70 6.15 -10.42 -23.20
CA ALA A 70 6.65 -9.49 -24.20
C ALA A 70 7.36 -8.29 -23.57
N GLU A 71 6.80 -7.74 -22.49
CA GLU A 71 7.41 -6.65 -21.72
C GLU A 71 8.68 -7.13 -21.01
N ALA A 72 8.62 -8.30 -20.37
CA ALA A 72 9.79 -8.91 -19.72
C ALA A 72 10.93 -9.14 -20.73
N ALA A 73 10.62 -9.67 -21.91
CA ALA A 73 11.59 -9.89 -22.98
C ALA A 73 12.21 -8.57 -23.45
N ARG A 74 11.39 -7.55 -23.72
CA ARG A 74 11.84 -6.21 -24.11
C ARG A 74 12.75 -5.58 -23.05
N ALA A 75 12.40 -5.71 -21.77
CA ALA A 75 13.17 -5.16 -20.65
C ALA A 75 14.58 -5.74 -20.58
N ILE A 76 14.78 -7.00 -20.98
CA ILE A 76 16.10 -7.64 -20.99
C ILE A 76 16.85 -7.55 -22.33
N GLY A 77 16.23 -6.94 -23.35
CA GLY A 77 16.79 -6.79 -24.69
C GLY A 77 16.67 -8.04 -25.56
N VAL A 78 15.65 -8.88 -25.34
CA VAL A 78 15.43 -10.13 -26.08
C VAL A 78 14.07 -10.08 -26.79
N ASP A 79 13.98 -10.68 -27.98
CA ASP A 79 12.71 -10.78 -28.69
C ASP A 79 11.75 -11.78 -28.03
N LYS A 80 10.45 -11.49 -28.06
CA LYS A 80 9.42 -12.38 -27.47
C LYS A 80 9.46 -13.78 -28.08
N SER A 81 9.74 -13.90 -29.38
CA SER A 81 9.82 -15.20 -30.05
C SER A 81 10.97 -16.05 -29.52
N THR A 82 12.10 -15.43 -29.15
CA THR A 82 13.23 -16.12 -28.53
C THR A 82 12.82 -16.77 -27.21
N VAL A 83 12.11 -16.03 -26.35
CA VAL A 83 11.61 -16.56 -25.07
C VAL A 83 10.64 -17.72 -25.30
N SER A 84 9.71 -17.60 -26.24
CA SER A 84 8.73 -18.65 -26.55
C SER A 84 9.35 -19.96 -27.05
N ARG A 85 10.58 -19.90 -27.60
CA ARG A 85 11.31 -21.05 -28.13
C ARG A 85 12.24 -21.71 -27.10
N TRP A 86 12.34 -21.18 -25.88
CA TRP A 86 13.14 -21.80 -24.84
C TRP A 86 12.56 -23.15 -24.42
N VAL A 87 13.37 -24.21 -24.55
CA VAL A 87 12.98 -25.59 -24.22
C VAL A 87 12.55 -25.73 -22.76
N ASN A 88 13.19 -24.99 -21.86
CA ASN A 88 12.90 -24.99 -20.42
C ASN A 88 11.87 -23.93 -19.98
N LYS A 89 11.11 -23.31 -20.89
CA LYS A 89 10.18 -22.21 -20.53
C LYS A 89 9.18 -22.59 -19.43
N GLY A 90 8.64 -23.81 -19.45
CA GLY A 90 7.72 -24.28 -18.41
C GLY A 90 8.34 -24.25 -16.99
N ARG A 91 9.63 -24.56 -16.85
CA ARG A 91 10.36 -24.46 -15.57
C ARG A 91 10.56 -23.01 -15.15
N LEU A 92 10.85 -22.12 -16.10
CA LEU A 92 11.02 -20.69 -15.85
C LEU A 92 9.70 -20.04 -15.39
N ASP A 93 8.58 -20.39 -16.02
CA ASP A 93 7.25 -19.92 -15.63
C ASP A 93 6.87 -20.41 -14.21
N GLN A 94 7.24 -21.65 -13.87
CA GLN A 94 7.09 -22.17 -12.49
C GLN A 94 7.96 -21.39 -11.50
N ALA A 95 9.19 -21.03 -11.85
CA ALA A 95 10.07 -20.23 -11.00
C ALA A 95 9.48 -18.83 -10.74
N VAL A 96 8.93 -18.19 -11.76
CA VAL A 96 8.17 -16.92 -11.62
C VAL A 96 7.02 -17.10 -10.64
N SER A 97 6.24 -18.17 -10.78
CA SER A 97 5.08 -18.44 -9.94
C SER A 97 5.46 -18.64 -8.47
N VAL A 98 6.55 -19.36 -8.21
CA VAL A 98 7.11 -19.55 -6.85
C VAL A 98 7.54 -18.21 -6.26
N LEU A 99 8.26 -17.39 -7.03
CA LEU A 99 8.72 -16.06 -6.58
C LEU A 99 7.56 -15.10 -6.31
N MET A 100 6.51 -15.11 -7.14
CA MET A 100 5.32 -14.30 -6.91
C MET A 100 4.60 -14.73 -5.62
N ALA A 101 4.43 -16.03 -5.39
CA ALA A 101 3.82 -16.54 -4.17
C ALA A 101 4.61 -16.11 -2.92
N ASP A 102 5.94 -16.17 -2.98
CA ASP A 102 6.81 -15.73 -1.90
C ASP A 102 6.68 -14.22 -1.63
N SER A 103 6.64 -13.39 -2.68
CA SER A 103 6.43 -11.93 -2.52
C SER A 103 5.11 -11.59 -1.81
N VAL A 104 4.04 -12.36 -2.09
CA VAL A 104 2.75 -12.19 -1.40
C VAL A 104 2.85 -12.62 0.07
N ALA A 105 3.55 -13.72 0.35
CA ALA A 105 3.78 -14.18 1.73
C ALA A 105 4.57 -13.13 2.53
N GLN A 106 5.64 -12.57 1.96
CA GLN A 106 6.43 -11.50 2.57
C GLN A 106 5.58 -10.24 2.80
N ALA A 107 4.78 -9.81 1.82
CA ALA A 107 3.89 -8.66 1.98
C ALA A 107 2.87 -8.87 3.12
N ARG A 108 2.32 -10.09 3.26
CA ARG A 108 1.44 -10.43 4.39
C ARG A 108 2.16 -10.38 5.73
N ALA A 109 3.41 -10.85 5.81
CA ALA A 109 4.20 -10.79 7.03
C ALA A 109 4.52 -9.34 7.45
N ILE A 110 4.87 -8.48 6.49
CA ILE A 110 5.08 -7.05 6.72
C ILE A 110 3.79 -6.38 7.21
N LEU A 111 2.66 -6.70 6.58
CA LEU A 111 1.36 -6.17 6.97
C LEU A 111 0.96 -6.61 8.38
N ALA A 112 1.19 -7.88 8.74
CA ALA A 112 0.92 -8.39 10.09
C ALA A 112 1.77 -7.66 11.15
N THR A 113 3.07 -7.46 10.89
CA THR A 113 3.96 -6.70 11.77
C THR A 113 3.50 -5.25 11.92
N SER A 114 3.19 -4.61 10.79
CA SER A 114 2.72 -3.22 10.75
C SER A 114 1.40 -3.04 11.48
N ALA A 115 0.49 -4.01 11.40
CA ALA A 115 -0.77 -4.01 12.15
C ALA A 115 -0.52 -4.11 13.67
N ALA A 116 0.44 -4.94 14.09
CA ALA A 116 0.82 -5.04 15.50
C ALA A 116 1.42 -3.74 16.03
N ASP A 117 2.27 -3.07 15.25
CA ASP A 117 2.86 -1.78 15.64
C ASP A 117 1.82 -0.65 15.66
N ALA A 118 0.90 -0.63 14.69
CA ALA A 118 -0.24 0.28 14.71
C ALA A 118 -1.11 0.08 15.95
N ALA A 119 -1.36 -1.18 16.37
CA ALA A 119 -2.11 -1.47 17.58
C ALA A 119 -1.39 -0.98 18.86
N LYS A 120 -0.06 -1.08 18.92
CA LYS A 120 0.73 -0.52 20.03
C LYS A 120 0.64 1.01 20.06
N ALA A 121 0.83 1.67 18.92
CA ALA A 121 0.71 3.12 18.81
C ALA A 121 -0.68 3.60 19.22
N LEU A 122 -1.73 2.87 18.81
CA LEU A 122 -3.09 3.14 19.23
C LEU A 122 -3.24 3.03 20.75
N ARG A 123 -2.71 1.96 21.36
CA ARG A 123 -2.71 1.77 22.82
C ARG A 123 -2.00 2.90 23.56
N GLU A 124 -0.87 3.39 23.05
CA GLU A 124 -0.12 4.51 23.64
C GLU A 124 -0.87 5.84 23.51
N SER A 125 -1.52 6.06 22.37
CA SER A 125 -2.36 7.24 22.11
C SER A 125 -3.59 7.30 23.01
N LEU A 126 -4.01 6.17 23.60
CA LEU A 126 -5.06 6.16 24.62
C LEU A 126 -4.67 6.98 25.84
N SER A 127 -3.42 7.35 26.08
CA SER A 127 -3.08 8.29 27.17
C SER A 127 -3.85 9.62 27.09
N ASP A 128 -4.16 10.11 25.88
CA ASP A 128 -5.07 11.24 25.66
C ASP A 128 -6.54 10.77 25.70
N LYS A 129 -7.33 11.38 26.60
CA LYS A 129 -8.74 11.05 26.81
C LYS A 129 -9.58 11.18 25.54
N ARG A 130 -9.30 12.15 24.65
CA ARG A 130 -10.07 12.34 23.41
C ARG A 130 -9.75 11.27 22.36
N LEU A 131 -8.46 11.01 22.16
CA LEU A 131 -7.99 9.96 21.24
C LEU A 131 -8.39 8.56 21.71
N ARG A 132 -8.50 8.35 23.03
CA ARG A 132 -8.97 7.09 23.62
C ARG A 132 -10.38 6.71 23.18
N VAL A 133 -11.32 7.66 23.18
CA VAL A 133 -12.72 7.41 22.79
C VAL A 133 -12.81 7.17 21.28
N GLN A 134 -12.08 7.94 20.47
CA GLN A 134 -12.05 7.76 19.02
C GLN A 134 -11.44 6.41 18.61
N ALA A 135 -10.33 6.02 19.25
CA ALA A 135 -9.69 4.72 19.06
C ALA A 135 -10.62 3.56 19.45
N ALA A 136 -11.30 3.66 20.60
CA ALA A 136 -12.24 2.64 21.05
C ALA A 136 -13.40 2.46 20.06
N ASN A 137 -14.00 3.55 19.58
CA ASN A 137 -15.07 3.49 18.58
C ASN A 137 -14.58 2.87 17.26
N SER A 138 -13.40 3.26 16.77
CA SER A 138 -12.85 2.69 15.53
C SER A 138 -12.48 1.22 15.64
N ILE A 139 -12.14 0.72 16.84
CA ILE A 139 -11.95 -0.71 17.08
C ILE A 139 -13.30 -1.40 17.06
N LEU A 140 -14.28 -0.93 17.83
CA LEU A 140 -15.63 -1.50 17.94
C LEU A 140 -16.30 -1.64 16.55
N ASP A 141 -16.18 -0.63 15.69
CA ASP A 141 -16.68 -0.66 14.30
C ASP A 141 -16.04 -1.80 13.47
N ARG A 142 -14.75 -2.09 13.67
CA ARG A 142 -14.03 -3.12 12.91
C ARG A 142 -14.26 -4.53 13.43
N VAL A 143 -14.65 -4.69 14.70
CA VAL A 143 -15.04 -6.00 15.27
C VAL A 143 -16.53 -6.30 15.05
N GLY A 144 -17.25 -5.43 14.36
CA GLY A 144 -18.68 -5.60 14.08
C GLY A 144 -19.58 -5.26 15.27
N ILE A 145 -19.05 -4.59 16.30
CA ILE A 145 -19.84 -4.03 17.40
C ILE A 145 -20.13 -2.56 17.05
N ALA A 146 -20.86 -2.35 15.96
CA ALA A 146 -21.32 -1.02 15.62
C ALA A 146 -22.53 -0.66 16.51
N PRO A 147 -22.61 0.56 17.06
CA PRO A 147 -23.81 1.02 17.72
C PRO A 147 -24.97 1.06 16.72
N ASP A 148 -26.15 0.57 17.11
CA ASP A 148 -27.34 0.54 16.26
C ASP A 148 -27.62 1.95 15.70
N SER A 149 -27.57 2.08 14.38
CA SER A 149 -27.87 3.34 13.71
C SER A 149 -29.37 3.61 13.80
N HIS A 150 -29.75 4.62 14.59
CA HIS A 150 -31.14 5.09 14.67
C HIS A 150 -31.39 6.15 13.59
N ILE A 151 -32.32 5.88 12.67
CA ILE A 151 -32.74 6.83 11.64
C ILE A 151 -34.16 7.28 11.98
N ASP A 152 -34.31 8.51 12.49
CA ASP A 152 -35.62 9.15 12.65
C ASP A 152 -36.06 9.73 11.29
N ILE A 153 -36.99 9.06 10.61
CA ILE A 153 -37.63 9.61 9.41
C ILE A 153 -38.91 10.33 9.85
N THR A 154 -38.91 11.66 9.74
CA THR A 154 -40.12 12.46 10.00
C THR A 154 -40.84 12.71 8.68
N SER A 155 -41.96 12.02 8.45
CA SER A 155 -42.86 12.27 7.33
C SER A 155 -44.22 12.70 7.86
N ALA A 156 -44.75 13.82 7.35
CA ALA A 156 -46.10 14.31 7.62
C ALA A 156 -46.52 14.53 9.10
N GLY A 157 -45.56 14.78 10.01
CA GLY A 157 -45.85 15.14 11.41
C GLY A 157 -46.08 13.96 12.35
N GLU A 158 -45.92 12.72 11.87
CA GLU A 158 -45.97 11.52 12.68
C GLU A 158 -44.55 10.94 12.84
N ARG A 159 -44.15 10.66 14.09
CA ARG A 159 -42.83 10.13 14.41
C ARG A 159 -42.85 8.62 14.26
N ILE A 160 -42.25 8.11 13.19
CA ILE A 160 -42.06 6.67 13.00
C ILE A 160 -40.64 6.33 13.44
N VAL A 161 -40.54 5.56 14.53
CA VAL A 161 -39.28 5.04 15.06
C VAL A 161 -39.03 3.68 14.40
N LEU A 162 -38.04 3.61 13.50
CA LEU A 162 -37.61 2.35 12.88
C LEU A 162 -36.30 1.90 13.53
N THR A 163 -36.37 0.84 14.33
CA THR A 163 -35.16 0.12 14.77
C THR A 163 -34.71 -0.79 13.65
N VAL A 164 -33.63 -0.42 12.96
CA VAL A 164 -33.02 -1.26 11.92
C VAL A 164 -31.96 -2.13 12.58
N ASN A 165 -32.32 -3.38 12.91
CA ASN A 165 -31.34 -4.37 13.32
C ASN A 165 -30.54 -4.82 12.09
N MET A 166 -29.32 -4.31 11.95
CA MET A 166 -28.34 -4.82 11.01
C MET A 166 -27.71 -6.10 11.59
N SER A 167 -28.53 -7.12 11.83
CA SER A 167 -28.02 -8.45 12.15
C SER A 167 -27.35 -8.98 10.89
N GLY A 168 -26.02 -8.90 10.85
CA GLY A 168 -25.21 -9.47 9.80
C GLY A 168 -25.42 -10.98 9.72
N ASP A 169 -26.37 -11.39 8.90
CA ASP A 169 -26.49 -12.74 8.36
C ASP A 169 -25.37 -12.94 7.34
N GLY A 170 -24.15 -13.08 7.86
CA GLY A 170 -22.95 -13.42 7.09
C GLY A 170 -22.80 -14.94 7.04
N GLY A 171 -23.53 -15.57 6.12
CA GLY A 171 -23.37 -17.00 5.80
C GLY A 171 -22.05 -17.29 5.09
N ASP A 172 -21.39 -18.34 5.60
CA ASP A 172 -20.36 -19.25 5.07
C ASP A 172 -19.50 -18.88 3.84
#